data_AF-A0A2J8A4L8-F1
#
_entry.id   AF-A0A2J8A4L8-F1
#
_cell.length_a   1.000
_cell.length_b   1.000
_cell.length_c   1.000
_cell.angle_alpha   90.00
_cell.angle_beta   90.00
_cell.angle_gamma   90.00
#
_symmetry.space_group_name_H-M   'P 1'
#
loop_
_entity.id
_entity.type
_entity.pdbx_description
1 polymer ?
#
loop_
_entity_poly.entity_id
_entity_poly.type
_entity_poly.pdbx_seq_one_letter_code
_entity_poly.pdbx_strand_id
1 'polypeptide(L)'
;MAGQQAAVEAVEGGRLQAADFKFFCGALTWAPGELDQQHANGAWYCAAASRSLVLKPSLQLPVPLWREVLQLMGGQYAGVARDGYEGD
;
A
#
# COMPACT_ATOMS: atom_id res chain seq x y z
N MET A 1 10.82 11.97 -12.62
CA MET A 1 9.86 12.34 -13.69
C MET A 1 9.78 11.33 -14.84
N ALA A 2 10.82 10.52 -15.13
CA ALA A 2 10.80 9.56 -16.26
C ALA A 2 9.67 8.51 -16.21
N GLY A 3 9.25 8.06 -15.02
CA GLY A 3 8.17 7.07 -14.88
C GLY A 3 6.78 7.57 -15.31
N GLN A 4 6.52 8.88 -15.18
CA GLN A 4 5.24 9.46 -15.61
C GLN A 4 5.13 9.49 -17.14
N GLN A 5 6.18 9.94 -17.81
CA GLN A 5 6.19 10.05 -19.27
C GLN A 5 5.99 8.68 -19.93
N ALA A 6 6.70 7.66 -19.45
CA ALA A 6 6.55 6.29 -19.95
C ALA A 6 5.14 5.71 -19.71
N ALA A 7 4.48 6.08 -18.60
CA ALA A 7 3.10 5.68 -18.34
C ALA A 7 2.12 6.34 -19.33
N VAL A 8 2.29 7.63 -19.61
CA VAL A 8 1.49 8.35 -20.60
C VAL A 8 1.60 7.71 -21.98
N GLU A 9 2.82 7.47 -22.46
CA GLU A 9 3.06 6.85 -23.77
C GLU A 9 2.51 5.42 -23.87
N ALA A 10 2.45 4.68 -22.75
CA ALA A 10 1.88 3.34 -22.72
C ALA A 10 0.35 3.36 -22.80
N VAL A 11 -0.30 4.34 -22.16
CA VAL A 11 -1.75 4.51 -22.16
C VAL A 11 -2.23 5.09 -23.50
N GLU A 12 -1.60 6.16 -24.00
CA GLU A 12 -1.93 6.75 -25.30
C GLU A 12 -1.69 5.78 -26.46
N GLY A 13 -0.64 4.94 -26.35
CA GLY A 13 -0.37 3.86 -27.30
C GLY A 13 -1.26 2.63 -27.15
N GLY A 14 -2.23 2.61 -26.22
CA GLY A 14 -3.18 1.51 -26.03
C GLY A 14 -2.59 0.21 -25.48
N ARG A 15 -1.36 0.22 -24.97
CA ARG A 15 -0.65 -0.97 -24.45
C ARG A 15 -1.05 -1.33 -23.02
N LEU A 16 -1.43 -0.32 -22.23
CA LEU A 16 -1.83 -0.45 -20.83
C LEU A 16 -3.03 0.44 -20.54
N GLN A 17 -3.78 0.14 -19.49
CA GLN A 17 -4.94 0.94 -19.07
C GLN A 17 -4.53 1.96 -18.02
N ALA A 18 -5.25 3.07 -17.90
CA ALA A 18 -5.00 4.06 -16.85
C ALA A 18 -5.10 3.47 -15.43
N ALA A 19 -5.97 2.45 -15.24
CA ALA A 19 -6.14 1.74 -13.98
C ALA A 19 -4.94 0.86 -13.59
N ASP A 20 -3.99 0.63 -14.51
CA ASP A 20 -2.74 -0.11 -14.23
C ASP A 20 -1.69 0.74 -13.50
N PHE A 21 -1.99 2.02 -13.25
CA PHE A 21 -1.07 2.97 -12.65
C PHE A 21 -1.68 3.65 -11.43
N LYS A 22 -0.84 3.92 -10.43
CA LYS A 22 -1.18 4.73 -9.26
C LYS A 22 -0.02 5.67 -8.97
N PHE A 23 -0.31 6.97 -8.99
CA PHE A 23 0.70 8.00 -8.77
C PHE A 23 0.71 8.43 -7.31
N PHE A 24 1.90 8.57 -6.76
CA PHE A 24 2.15 9.07 -5.40
C PHE A 24 3.09 10.27 -5.46
N CYS A 25 2.87 11.24 -4.59
CA CYS A 25 3.75 12.39 -4.45
C CYS A 25 4.59 12.23 -3.16
N GLY A 26 5.91 12.19 -3.32
CA GLY A 26 6.84 11.94 -2.22
C GLY A 26 7.06 10.46 -1.91
N ALA A 27 7.97 10.21 -0.98
CA ALA A 27 8.30 8.88 -0.48
C ALA A 27 8.74 8.99 0.98
N LEU A 28 8.48 7.96 1.76
CA LEU A 28 9.13 7.75 3.03
C LEU A 28 10.49 7.08 2.78
N THR A 29 11.51 7.56 3.47
CA THR A 29 12.88 7.05 3.35
C THR A 29 13.43 6.78 4.73
N TRP A 30 14.17 5.70 4.87
CA TRP A 30 14.85 5.32 6.11
C TRP A 30 16.35 5.50 5.95
N ALA A 31 17.02 5.92 7.01
CA ALA A 31 18.47 5.84 7.10
C ALA A 31 18.93 4.36 7.16
N PRO A 32 20.21 4.07 6.86
CA PRO A 32 20.74 2.71 6.96
C PRO A 32 20.47 2.08 8.34
N GLY A 33 19.78 0.93 8.37
CA GLY A 33 19.43 0.18 9.58
C GLY A 33 18.24 0.72 10.38
N GLU A 34 17.69 1.89 10.03
CA GLU A 34 16.58 2.49 10.77
C GLU A 34 15.29 1.67 10.62
N LEU A 35 14.98 1.19 9.41
CA LEU A 35 13.81 0.34 9.19
C LEU A 35 13.90 -0.97 9.97
N ASP A 36 15.08 -1.60 10.00
CA ASP A 36 15.31 -2.84 10.74
C ASP A 36 15.11 -2.64 12.25
N GLN A 37 15.61 -1.53 12.79
CA GLN A 37 15.41 -1.17 14.20
C GLN A 37 13.94 -0.90 14.51
N GLN A 38 13.23 -0.17 13.65
CA GLN A 38 11.80 0.10 13.83
C GLN A 38 10.97 -1.19 13.74
N HIS A 39 11.31 -2.10 12.82
CA HIS A 39 10.69 -3.42 12.75
C HIS A 39 10.96 -4.26 14.01
N ALA A 40 12.21 -4.30 14.50
CA ALA A 40 12.56 -5.02 15.72
C ALA A 40 11.84 -4.46 16.96
N ASN A 41 11.56 -3.16 16.99
CA ASN A 41 10.78 -2.50 18.05
C ASN A 41 9.26 -2.70 17.89
N GLY A 42 8.80 -3.44 16.88
CA GLY A 42 7.38 -3.71 16.63
C GLY A 42 6.61 -2.54 16.02
N ALA A 43 7.30 -1.53 15.45
CA ALA A 43 6.64 -0.36 14.87
C ALA A 43 6.05 -0.63 13.46
N TRP A 44 6.55 -1.66 12.76
CA TRP A 44 6.08 -2.03 11.42
C TRP A 44 5.81 -3.53 11.31
N TYR A 45 4.79 -3.88 10.54
CA TYR A 45 4.53 -5.25 10.10
C TYR A 45 4.88 -5.41 8.62
N CYS A 46 5.65 -6.44 8.29
CA CYS A 46 5.92 -6.78 6.89
C CYS A 46 4.72 -7.51 6.29
N ALA A 47 4.18 -6.98 5.18
CA ALA A 47 3.07 -7.57 4.45
C ALA A 47 3.47 -7.89 3.01
N ALA A 48 3.12 -9.07 2.52
CA ALA A 48 3.15 -9.34 1.10
C ALA A 48 1.93 -8.67 0.44
N ALA A 49 2.15 -7.81 -0.56
CA ALA A 49 1.08 -7.09 -1.24
C ALA A 49 0.94 -7.58 -2.69
N SER A 50 -0.31 -7.83 -3.11
CA SER A 50 -0.62 -8.15 -4.50
C SER A 50 -0.82 -6.88 -5.34
N ARG A 51 -0.66 -7.00 -6.66
CA ARG A 51 -0.96 -5.90 -7.60
C ARG A 51 -2.36 -5.33 -7.41
N SER A 52 -3.36 -6.20 -7.23
CA SER A 52 -4.76 -5.79 -7.05
C SER A 52 -4.97 -4.97 -5.78
N LEU A 53 -4.23 -5.27 -4.71
CA LEU A 53 -4.31 -4.54 -3.45
C LEU A 53 -3.61 -3.17 -3.53
N VAL A 54 -2.43 -3.11 -4.15
CA VAL A 54 -1.64 -1.87 -4.28
C VAL A 54 -2.33 -0.86 -5.20
N LEU A 55 -2.84 -1.33 -6.35
CA LEU A 55 -3.50 -0.49 -7.35
C LEU A 55 -4.97 -0.20 -7.04
N LYS A 56 -5.52 -0.78 -5.96
CA LYS A 56 -6.91 -0.53 -5.55
C LYS A 56 -7.16 0.97 -5.40
N PRO A 57 -8.26 1.51 -5.97
CA PRO A 57 -8.68 2.88 -5.71
C PRO A 57 -8.88 3.07 -4.20
N SER A 58 -8.14 4.00 -3.61
CA SER A 58 -8.22 4.25 -2.16
C SER A 58 -9.27 5.30 -1.78
N LEU A 59 -9.92 5.92 -2.77
CA LEU A 59 -11.01 6.85 -2.55
C LEU A 59 -12.29 6.06 -2.21
N GLN A 60 -12.96 6.43 -1.13
CA GLN A 60 -14.24 5.85 -0.68
C GLN A 60 -14.19 4.35 -0.31
N LEU A 61 -13.05 3.85 0.17
CA LEU A 61 -13.05 2.51 0.75
C LEU A 61 -13.95 2.46 2.00
N PRO A 62 -14.79 1.42 2.16
CA PRO A 62 -15.67 1.28 3.33
C PRO A 62 -14.87 1.14 4.63
N VAL A 63 -13.64 0.64 4.54
CA VAL A 63 -12.67 0.59 5.63
C VAL A 63 -11.30 1.02 5.11
N PRO A 64 -10.43 1.59 5.96
CA PRO A 64 -9.07 1.95 5.55
C PRO A 64 -8.30 0.76 4.95
N LEU A 65 -7.47 1.02 3.94
CA LEU A 65 -6.68 -0.02 3.26
C LEU A 65 -5.79 -0.81 4.22
N TRP A 66 -5.22 -0.18 5.24
CA TRP A 66 -4.38 -0.86 6.23
C TRP A 66 -5.14 -1.95 6.99
N ARG A 67 -6.44 -1.75 7.25
CA ARG A 67 -7.30 -2.73 7.92
C ARG A 67 -7.52 -3.95 7.04
N GLU A 68 -7.81 -3.72 5.76
CA GLU A 68 -7.95 -4.79 4.75
C GLU A 68 -6.64 -5.59 4.62
N VAL A 69 -5.49 -4.93 4.57
CA VAL A 69 -4.17 -5.59 4.52
C VAL A 69 -3.96 -6.48 5.75
N LEU A 70 -4.19 -5.98 6.96
CA LEU A 70 -4.02 -6.76 8.19
C LEU A 70 -5.02 -7.92 8.30
N GLN A 71 -6.26 -7.74 7.81
CA GLN A 71 -7.24 -8.83 7.72
C GLN A 71 -6.77 -9.93 6.76
N LEU A 72 -6.21 -9.58 5.61
CA LEU A 72 -5.66 -10.52 4.64
C LEU A 72 -4.43 -11.27 5.18
N MET A 73 -3.61 -10.62 6.02
CA MET A 73 -2.49 -11.28 6.70
C MET A 73 -2.97 -12.34 7.72
N GLY A 74 -4.18 -12.19 8.26
CA GLY A 74 -4.80 -13.17 9.15
C GLY A 74 -4.09 -13.32 10.50
N GLY A 75 -4.41 -14.39 11.22
CA GLY A 75 -3.80 -14.72 12.51
C GLY A 75 -3.87 -13.57 13.52
N GLN A 76 -2.74 -13.25 14.15
CA GLN A 76 -2.65 -12.15 15.12
C GLN A 76 -2.95 -10.76 14.52
N TYR A 77 -2.69 -10.57 13.23
CA TYR A 77 -2.89 -9.28 12.55
C TYR A 77 -4.38 -8.95 12.37
N ALA A 78 -5.24 -9.97 12.24
CA ALA A 78 -6.68 -9.77 12.23
C ALA A 78 -7.21 -9.22 13.57
N GLY A 79 -6.56 -9.57 14.69
CA GLY A 79 -6.81 -8.96 16.00
C GLY A 79 -6.45 -7.48 16.00
N VAL A 80 -5.25 -7.13 15.53
CA VAL A 80 -4.81 -5.73 15.38
C VAL A 80 -5.76 -4.92 14.48
N ALA A 81 -6.23 -5.52 13.38
CA ALA A 81 -7.18 -4.88 12.47
C ALA A 81 -8.56 -4.60 13.09
N ARG A 82 -8.95 -5.38 14.10
CA ARG A 82 -10.19 -5.20 14.85
C ARG A 82 -9.99 -4.18 15.97
N ASP A 83 -8.93 -4.34 16.76
CA ASP A 83 -8.71 -3.57 17.97
C ASP A 83 -8.19 -2.14 17.66
N GLY A 84 -7.48 -1.97 16.54
CA GLY A 84 -6.96 -0.67 16.09
C GLY A 84 -7.94 0.20 15.29
N TYR A 85 -9.18 -0.27 15.05
CA TYR A 85 -10.21 0.48 14.34
C TYR A 85 -11.44 0.64 15.21
N GLU A 86 -11.48 1.73 16.00
CA GLU A 86 -12.69 2.22 16.65
C GLU A 86 -13.56 2.93 15.61
N GLY A 87 -14.36 2.15 14.89
CA GLY A 87 -15.33 2.65 13.94
C GLY A 87 -16.60 1.83 14.04
N ASP A 88 -17.28 1.95 15.18
CA ASP A 88 -18.72 1.72 15.35
C ASP A 88 -19.40 3.07 15.65
#